data_AF-A0A6C0JXZ1-F1
#
_entry.id   AF-A0A6C0JXZ1-F1
#
_cell.length_a   1.000
_cell.length_b   1.000
_cell.length_c   1.000
_cell.angle_alpha   90.00
_cell.angle_beta   90.00
_cell.angle_gamma   90.00
#
_symmetry.space_group_name_H-M   'P 1'
#
loop_
_entity.id
_entity.type
_entity.pdbx_description
1 polymer ?
#
loop_
_entity_poly.entity_id
_entity_poly.type
_entity_poly.pdbx_seq_one_letter_code
_entity_poly.pdbx_strand_id
1 'polypeptide(L)'
;MELKTFQERIYGRNGSQLFVFEPSWDSFRPISGIAWNGTQFIVVDSNYKKNIFDTHYGYGSQEMKDLCKGLTTNTELSESKEIRDPSVFWQWYRDPNIVWWRDRACVFASPCTPRDISSWKQYVHVQNSKARTLRHMLHKKRTKRLLLSSRDK
;
A
#
# COMPACT_ATOMS: atom_id res chain seq x y z
N MET A 1 -11.00 -11.60 10.41
CA MET A 1 -10.40 -10.92 9.23
C MET A 1 -9.38 -9.93 9.74
N GLU A 2 -8.23 -9.74 9.09
CA GLU A 2 -7.29 -8.70 9.51
C GLU A 2 -7.73 -7.35 8.95
N LEU A 3 -7.87 -6.34 9.81
CA LEU A 3 -8.28 -4.99 9.42
C LEU A 3 -7.12 -4.00 9.53
N LYS A 4 -7.00 -3.16 8.50
CA LYS A 4 -6.06 -2.05 8.48
C LYS A 4 -6.68 -0.82 7.86
N THR A 5 -6.37 0.34 8.42
CA THR A 5 -6.83 1.62 7.90
C THR A 5 -5.70 2.25 7.09
N PHE A 6 -6.01 2.67 5.86
CA PHE A 6 -5.06 3.32 4.97
C PHE A 6 -5.77 4.45 4.23
N GLN A 7 -5.25 5.68 4.32
CA GLN A 7 -5.87 6.88 3.75
C GLN A 7 -7.38 6.98 4.07
N GLU A 8 -7.71 6.92 5.36
CA GLU A 8 -9.08 7.07 5.88
C GLU A 8 -10.06 5.97 5.47
N ARG A 9 -9.60 4.93 4.79
CA ARG A 9 -10.41 3.77 4.40
C ARG A 9 -9.99 2.53 5.14
N ILE A 10 -10.97 1.72 5.52
CA ILE A 10 -10.75 0.44 6.19
C ILE A 10 -10.63 -0.65 5.13
N TYR A 11 -9.54 -1.39 5.19
CA TYR A 11 -9.28 -2.54 4.34
C TYR A 11 -9.28 -3.81 5.19
N GLY A 12 -9.93 -4.83 4.66
CA GLY A 12 -9.97 -6.16 5.24
C GLY A 12 -9.19 -7.14 4.39
N ARG A 13 -8.43 -8.03 5.02
CA ARG A 13 -7.79 -9.16 4.33
C ARG A 13 -8.31 -10.47 4.89
N ASN A 14 -8.84 -11.30 4.01
CA ASN A 14 -9.22 -12.68 4.32
C ASN A 14 -8.46 -13.63 3.37
N GLY A 15 -7.40 -14.27 3.88
CA GLY A 15 -6.51 -15.10 3.07
C GLY A 15 -5.77 -14.31 1.99
N SER A 16 -6.00 -14.66 0.72
CA SER A 16 -5.46 -13.96 -0.46
C SER A 16 -6.36 -12.83 -0.97
N GLN A 17 -7.62 -12.77 -0.53
CA GLN A 17 -8.59 -11.79 -1.01
C GLN A 17 -8.54 -10.52 -0.16
N LEU A 18 -8.51 -9.38 -0.84
CA LEU A 18 -8.57 -8.06 -0.23
C LEU A 18 -9.97 -7.47 -0.37
N PHE A 19 -10.40 -6.74 0.66
CA PHE A 19 -11.69 -6.09 0.75
C PHE A 19 -11.50 -4.64 1.17
N VAL A 20 -12.40 -3.77 0.72
CA VAL A 20 -12.53 -2.40 1.22
C VAL A 20 -13.90 -2.24 1.86
N PHE A 21 -13.96 -1.61 3.03
CA PHE A 21 -15.24 -1.20 3.59
C PHE A 21 -15.75 0.02 2.84
N GLU A 22 -16.95 -0.07 2.28
CA GLU A 22 -17.59 1.03 1.57
C GLU A 22 -18.70 1.60 2.47
N PRO A 23 -18.51 2.80 3.06
CA PRO A 23 -19.50 3.39 3.94
C PRO A 23 -20.85 3.59 3.25
N SER A 24 -20.83 3.90 1.95
CA SER A 24 -22.03 4.11 1.13
C SER A 24 -22.93 2.87 1.04
N TRP A 25 -22.35 1.67 1.17
CA TRP A 25 -23.07 0.39 1.07
C TRP A 25 -23.18 -0.32 2.42
N ASP A 26 -22.59 0.28 3.46
CA ASP A 26 -22.43 -0.30 4.80
C ASP A 26 -21.94 -1.76 4.76
N SER A 27 -20.99 -2.04 3.87
CA SER A 27 -20.55 -3.40 3.59
C SER A 27 -19.14 -3.44 3.01
N PHE A 28 -18.44 -4.54 3.29
CA PHE A 28 -17.20 -4.86 2.58
C PHE A 28 -17.46 -5.17 1.11
N ARG A 29 -16.51 -4.78 0.26
CA ARG A 29 -16.49 -5.11 -1.16
C ARG A 29 -15.16 -5.72 -1.55
N PRO A 30 -15.13 -6.73 -2.43
CA PRO A 30 -13.89 -7.31 -2.91
C PRO A 30 -13.15 -6.30 -3.79
N ILE A 31 -11.83 -6.27 -3.65
CA ILE A 31 -10.93 -5.43 -4.46
C ILE A 31 -9.72 -6.27 -4.89
N SER A 32 -9.10 -5.91 -6.00
CA SER A 32 -7.87 -6.55 -6.45
C SER A 32 -6.63 -5.97 -5.76
N GLY A 33 -6.68 -4.71 -5.35
CA GLY A 33 -5.55 -4.05 -4.68
C GLY A 33 -5.75 -2.54 -4.55
N ILE A 34 -4.71 -1.88 -4.03
CA ILE A 34 -4.59 -0.42 -4.08
C ILE A 34 -3.38 -0.09 -4.93
N ALA A 35 -3.51 0.88 -5.82
CA ALA A 35 -2.44 1.24 -6.72
C ALA A 35 -2.36 2.75 -6.96
N TRP A 36 -1.18 3.22 -7.34
CA TRP A 36 -0.92 4.60 -7.70
C TRP A 36 -1.34 4.87 -9.15
N ASN A 37 -2.19 5.87 -9.38
CA ASN A 37 -2.63 6.24 -10.73
C ASN A 37 -1.84 7.41 -11.36
N GLY A 38 -0.85 7.96 -10.63
CA GLY A 38 -0.09 9.13 -11.06
C GLY A 38 -0.36 10.37 -10.20
N THR A 39 -1.54 10.46 -9.60
CA THR A 39 -1.96 11.60 -8.77
C THR A 39 -2.37 11.22 -7.36
N GLN A 40 -3.03 10.07 -7.19
CA GLN A 40 -3.52 9.56 -5.92
C GLN A 40 -3.51 8.03 -5.89
N PHE A 41 -3.74 7.47 -4.71
CA PHE A 41 -3.98 6.04 -4.58
C PHE A 41 -5.44 5.75 -4.92
N ILE A 42 -5.64 4.76 -5.77
CA ILE A 42 -6.97 4.30 -6.16
C ILE A 42 -7.13 2.83 -5.81
N VAL A 43 -8.38 2.48 -5.51
CA VAL A 43 -8.79 1.10 -5.34
C VAL A 43 -8.95 0.48 -6.72
N VAL A 44 -8.31 -0.67 -6.94
CA VAL A 44 -8.41 -1.42 -8.19
C VAL A 44 -9.53 -2.44 -8.04
N ASP A 45 -10.73 -2.09 -8.50
CA ASP A 45 -11.93 -2.94 -8.44
C ASP A 45 -12.64 -3.11 -9.80
N SER A 46 -11.95 -2.77 -10.89
CA SER A 46 -12.44 -2.87 -12.27
C SER A 46 -12.96 -4.27 -12.63
N ASN A 47 -12.40 -5.32 -12.02
CA ASN A 47 -12.84 -6.70 -12.22
C ASN A 47 -14.26 -6.94 -11.69
N TYR A 48 -14.68 -6.23 -10.64
CA TYR A 48 -15.97 -6.38 -9.99
C TYR A 48 -17.02 -5.36 -10.49
N LYS A 49 -16.60 -4.38 -11.31
CA LYS A 49 -17.44 -3.27 -11.79
C LYS A 49 -17.62 -3.22 -13.31
N LYS A 50 -17.53 -4.36 -14.00
CA LYS A 50 -17.58 -4.42 -15.47
C LYS A 50 -18.94 -4.01 -16.06
N ASN A 51 -20.05 -4.40 -15.43
CA ASN A 51 -21.40 -4.12 -15.91
C ASN A 51 -22.26 -3.53 -14.80
N ILE A 52 -22.71 -2.28 -14.97
CA ILE A 52 -23.55 -1.58 -13.98
C ILE A 52 -24.94 -2.20 -13.80
N PHE A 53 -25.41 -2.97 -14.77
CA PHE A 53 -26.71 -3.66 -14.72
C PHE A 53 -26.62 -5.08 -14.15
N ASP A 54 -25.43 -5.49 -13.71
CA ASP A 54 -25.26 -6.76 -13.01
C ASP A 54 -25.96 -6.71 -11.64
N THR A 55 -26.76 -7.73 -11.34
CA THR A 55 -27.41 -7.90 -10.03
C THR A 55 -26.40 -8.02 -8.88
N HIS A 56 -25.15 -8.40 -9.19
CA HIS A 56 -24.04 -8.54 -8.25
C HIS A 56 -22.93 -7.50 -8.49
N TYR A 57 -23.28 -6.35 -9.05
CA TYR A 57 -22.34 -5.25 -9.30
C TYR A 57 -21.52 -4.91 -8.04
N GLY A 58 -20.19 -4.84 -8.21
CA GLY A 58 -19.24 -4.58 -7.13
C GLY A 58 -18.82 -5.81 -6.32
N TYR A 59 -19.49 -6.95 -6.48
CA TYR A 59 -19.17 -8.22 -5.81
C TYR A 59 -18.71 -9.30 -6.79
N GLY A 60 -19.21 -9.28 -8.03
CA GLY A 60 -18.86 -10.22 -9.10
C GLY A 60 -19.58 -11.58 -9.03
N SER A 61 -20.00 -12.03 -7.85
CA SER A 61 -20.84 -13.22 -7.68
C SER A 61 -21.74 -13.12 -6.45
N GLN A 62 -22.80 -13.94 -6.41
CA GLN A 62 -23.68 -14.04 -5.26
C GLN A 62 -22.95 -14.59 -4.02
N GLU A 63 -22.09 -15.60 -4.21
CA GLU A 63 -21.28 -16.19 -3.13
C GLU A 63 -20.38 -15.13 -2.47
N MET A 64 -19.75 -14.26 -3.27
CA MET A 64 -18.89 -13.20 -2.75
C MET A 64 -19.69 -12.14 -1.99
N LYS A 65 -20.91 -11.85 -2.44
CA LYS A 65 -21.83 -10.94 -1.75
C LYS A 65 -22.23 -11.48 -0.39
N ASP A 66 -22.57 -12.77 -0.29
CA ASP A 66 -22.93 -13.41 0.97
C ASP A 66 -21.73 -13.50 1.92
N LEU A 67 -20.53 -13.78 1.39
CA LEU A 67 -19.28 -13.70 2.15
C LEU A 67 -19.01 -12.29 2.68
N CYS A 68 -19.19 -11.25 1.86
CA CYS A 68 -18.99 -9.86 2.28
C CYS A 68 -19.99 -9.45 3.37
N LYS A 69 -21.24 -9.89 3.28
CA LYS A 69 -22.24 -9.69 4.35
C LYS A 69 -21.80 -10.36 5.64
N GLY A 70 -21.40 -11.64 5.58
CA GLY A 70 -20.91 -12.37 6.75
C GLY A 70 -19.69 -11.72 7.38
N LEU A 71 -18.75 -11.22 6.58
CA LEU A 71 -17.60 -10.47 7.07
C LEU A 71 -18.00 -9.16 7.73
N THR A 72 -18.98 -8.45 7.17
CA THR A 72 -19.44 -7.16 7.72
C THR A 72 -20.08 -7.36 9.10
N THR A 73 -20.93 -8.37 9.26
CA THR A 73 -21.60 -8.66 10.54
C THR A 73 -20.63 -9.13 11.62
N ASN A 74 -19.61 -9.91 11.26
CA ASN A 74 -18.72 -10.55 12.23
C ASN A 74 -17.47 -9.73 12.58
N THR A 75 -17.26 -8.58 11.93
CA THR A 75 -16.02 -7.82 12.09
C THR A 75 -16.27 -6.47 12.77
N GLU A 76 -15.57 -6.22 13.86
CA GLU A 76 -15.58 -4.94 14.55
C GLU A 76 -14.62 -3.94 13.86
N LEU A 77 -15.17 -2.86 13.29
CA LEU A 77 -14.40 -1.86 12.53
C LEU A 77 -13.43 -1.04 13.41
N SER A 78 -13.68 -0.98 14.72
CA SER A 78 -12.90 -0.25 15.73
C SER A 78 -11.49 -0.81 15.94
N GLU A 79 -11.23 -2.07 15.61
CA GLU A 79 -9.92 -2.71 15.83
C GLU A 79 -8.89 -2.44 14.72
N SER A 80 -9.23 -1.59 13.74
CA SER A 80 -8.38 -1.36 12.57
C SER A 80 -7.08 -0.61 12.93
N LYS A 81 -5.94 -1.17 12.50
CA LYS A 81 -4.61 -0.54 12.69
C LYS A 81 -4.30 0.43 11.54
N GLU A 82 -3.98 1.67 11.86
CA GLU A 82 -3.60 2.67 10.85
C GLU A 82 -2.22 2.35 10.26
N ILE A 83 -2.15 2.27 8.93
CA ILE A 83 -0.91 2.28 8.16
C ILE A 83 -0.82 3.61 7.41
N ARG A 84 0.30 4.30 7.59
CA ARG A 84 0.63 5.51 6.81
C ARG A 84 1.49 5.20 5.59
N ASP A 85 2.42 4.25 5.73
CA ASP A 85 3.37 3.90 4.68
C ASP A 85 2.77 2.93 3.65
N PRO A 86 2.63 3.32 2.37
CA PRO A 86 2.01 2.46 1.36
C PRO A 86 2.81 1.19 1.08
N SER A 87 4.14 1.24 1.22
CA SER A 87 5.01 0.07 1.14
C SER A 87 4.65 -1.01 2.16
N VAL A 88 4.32 -0.62 3.40
CA VAL A 88 3.92 -1.55 4.46
C VAL A 88 2.53 -2.12 4.14
N PHE A 89 1.66 -1.31 3.55
CA PHE A 89 0.34 -1.76 3.09
C PHE A 89 0.46 -2.85 2.01
N TRP A 90 1.25 -2.63 0.96
CA TRP A 90 1.46 -3.61 -0.11
C TRP A 90 2.14 -4.89 0.36
N GLN A 91 3.12 -4.78 1.26
CA GLN A 91 3.76 -5.95 1.87
C GLN A 91 2.77 -6.76 2.73
N TRP A 92 1.85 -6.07 3.41
CA TRP A 92 0.86 -6.73 4.25
C TRP A 92 -0.01 -7.68 3.43
N TYR A 93 -0.65 -7.23 2.34
CA TYR A 93 -1.49 -8.12 1.53
C TYR A 93 -0.73 -8.91 0.46
N ARG A 94 0.59 -8.71 0.35
CA ARG A 94 1.52 -9.42 -0.55
C ARG A 94 1.16 -9.27 -2.03
N ASP A 95 1.05 -8.01 -2.50
CA ASP A 95 0.80 -7.76 -3.92
C ASP A 95 1.96 -8.28 -4.80
N PRO A 96 1.69 -9.09 -5.84
CA PRO A 96 2.74 -9.54 -6.77
C PRO A 96 3.28 -8.41 -7.67
N ASN A 97 2.54 -7.32 -7.85
CA ASN A 97 2.89 -6.23 -8.77
C ASN A 97 3.75 -5.13 -8.14
N ILE A 98 4.38 -5.41 -7.00
CA ILE A 98 5.25 -4.44 -6.33
C ILE A 98 6.50 -4.23 -7.19
N VAL A 99 6.68 -3.00 -7.66
CA VAL A 99 7.86 -2.57 -8.41
C VAL A 99 8.62 -1.52 -7.61
N TRP A 100 9.95 -1.59 -7.62
CA TRP A 100 10.77 -0.51 -7.08
C TRP A 100 10.76 0.68 -8.03
N TRP A 101 10.20 1.80 -7.58
CA TRP A 101 10.22 3.06 -8.30
C TRP A 101 11.14 4.04 -7.57
N ARG A 102 12.35 4.16 -8.11
CA ARG A 102 13.45 4.97 -7.55
C ARG A 102 13.85 4.51 -6.16
N ASP A 103 13.33 5.15 -5.12
CA ASP A 103 13.70 4.96 -3.72
C ASP A 103 12.66 4.22 -2.89
N ARG A 104 11.54 3.78 -3.50
CA ARG A 104 10.39 3.18 -2.81
C ARG A 104 9.74 2.07 -3.61
N ALA A 105 9.12 1.12 -2.90
CA ALA A 105 8.16 0.20 -3.50
C ALA A 105 6.92 0.98 -3.98
N CYS A 106 6.36 0.59 -5.12
CA CYS A 106 5.15 1.15 -5.69
C CYS A 106 4.37 0.09 -6.48
N VAL A 107 3.05 0.10 -6.38
CA VAL A 107 2.15 -0.63 -7.29
C VAL A 107 1.45 0.39 -8.17
N PHE A 108 1.52 0.24 -9.49
CA PHE A 108 0.91 1.15 -10.44
C PHE A 108 -0.46 0.63 -10.90
N ALA A 109 -1.45 1.52 -10.98
CA ALA A 109 -2.81 1.14 -11.33
C ALA A 109 -2.94 0.65 -12.78
N SER A 110 -2.09 1.17 -13.66
CA SER A 110 -2.05 0.77 -15.06
C SER A 110 -0.63 0.85 -15.61
N PRO A 111 -0.35 0.19 -16.76
CA PRO A 111 0.91 0.38 -17.49
C PRO A 111 1.14 1.82 -17.95
N CYS A 112 0.07 2.59 -18.14
CA CYS A 112 0.10 3.96 -18.66
C CYS A 112 0.32 5.02 -17.56
N THR A 113 0.41 4.62 -16.29
CA THR A 113 0.65 5.56 -15.20
C THR A 113 2.00 6.26 -15.39
N PRO A 114 2.07 7.61 -15.35
CA PRO A 114 3.31 8.35 -15.60
C PRO A 114 4.38 8.05 -14.55
N ARG A 115 5.60 7.75 -15.00
CA ARG A 115 6.74 7.35 -14.12
C ARG A 115 7.89 8.36 -14.10
N ASP A 116 7.60 9.57 -14.58
CA ASP A 116 8.56 10.66 -14.69
C ASP A 116 8.98 11.23 -13.34
N ILE A 117 9.99 12.12 -13.37
CA ILE A 117 10.51 12.77 -12.17
C ILE A 117 9.43 13.63 -11.49
N SER A 118 8.60 14.30 -12.28
CA SER A 118 7.49 15.13 -11.81
C SER A 118 6.46 14.29 -11.06
N SER A 119 6.02 13.17 -11.63
CA SER A 119 5.05 12.27 -10.98
C SER A 119 5.63 11.62 -9.72
N TRP A 120 6.94 11.32 -9.71
CA TRP A 120 7.61 10.83 -8.49
C TRP A 120 7.63 11.88 -7.37
N LYS A 121 7.91 13.15 -7.69
CA LYS A 121 7.82 14.23 -6.70
C LYS A 121 6.41 14.38 -6.15
N GLN A 122 5.39 14.24 -7.01
CA GLN A 122 3.99 14.25 -6.61
C GLN A 122 3.66 13.09 -5.67
N TYR A 123 4.11 11.88 -5.99
CA TYR A 123 3.97 10.71 -5.12
C TYR A 123 4.58 10.93 -3.73
N VAL A 124 5.81 11.44 -3.67
CA VAL A 124 6.51 11.75 -2.40
C VAL A 124 5.75 12.81 -1.60
N HIS A 125 5.21 13.82 -2.29
CA HIS A 125 4.41 14.89 -1.69
C HIS A 125 3.08 14.37 -1.11
N VAL A 126 2.34 13.55 -1.85
CA VAL A 126 1.08 12.93 -1.38
C VAL A 126 1.31 12.02 -0.18
N GLN A 127 2.45 11.34 -0.13
CA GLN A 127 2.86 10.55 1.04
C GLN A 127 3.33 11.40 2.24
N ASN A 128 3.33 12.74 2.11
CA ASN A 128 3.88 13.69 3.08
C ASN A 128 5.26 13.27 3.60
N SER A 129 6.12 12.88 2.67
CA SER A 129 7.41 12.28 3.00
C SER A 129 8.54 12.96 2.25
N LYS A 130 9.79 12.71 2.65
CA LYS A 130 10.97 13.29 1.98
C LYS A 130 11.63 12.28 1.05
N ALA A 131 12.16 12.77 -0.07
CA ALA A 131 13.02 11.98 -0.96
C ALA A 131 14.15 11.32 -0.16
N ARG A 132 14.33 10.00 -0.32
CA ARG A 132 15.46 9.30 0.29
C ARG A 132 16.67 9.47 -0.62
N THR A 133 17.56 10.38 -0.28
CA THR A 133 18.86 10.49 -0.94
C THR A 133 19.83 9.49 -0.31
N LEU A 134 20.78 8.97 -1.10
CA LEU A 134 21.93 8.24 -0.55
C LEU A 134 22.55 9.10 0.55
N ARG A 135 22.76 8.52 1.75
CA ARG A 135 23.39 9.26 2.84
C ARG A 135 24.76 9.71 2.35
N HIS A 136 25.03 11.01 2.40
CA HIS A 136 26.33 11.53 2.06
C HIS A 136 27.36 10.85 2.99
N MET A 137 28.38 10.21 2.41
CA MET A 137 29.45 9.65 3.21
C MET A 137 30.06 10.80 4.03
N LEU A 138 30.14 10.62 5.35
CA LEU A 138 30.85 11.54 6.22
C LEU A 138 32.34 11.42 5.90
N HIS A 139 32.85 12.30 5.03
CA HIS A 139 34.25 12.36 4.59
C HIS A 139 35.29 12.56 5.73
N LYS A 140 34.85 12.68 6.99
CA LYS A 140 35.70 13.08 8.13
C LYS A 140 35.96 11.99 9.17
N LYS A 141 35.91 10.70 8.84
CA LYS A 141 36.54 9.67 9.68
C LYS A 141 38.02 9.57 9.32
N ARG A 142 38.85 10.44 9.94
CA ARG A 142 40.30 10.30 9.89
C ARG A 142 40.66 9.09 10.74
N THR A 143 40.90 7.94 10.10
CA THR A 143 41.39 6.73 10.77
C THR A 143 42.76 7.04 11.35
N LYS A 144 42.85 7.35 12.66
CA LYS A 144 44.14 7.45 13.34
C LYS A 144 44.65 6.03 13.57
N ARG A 145 45.72 5.65 12.89
CA ARG A 145 46.46 4.42 13.19
C ARG A 145 47.04 4.59 14.60
N LEU A 146 46.58 3.78 15.55
CA LEU A 146 47.24 3.67 16.86
C LEU A 146 48.61 3.05 16.60
N LEU A 147 49.65 3.86 16.64
CA LEU A 147 51.02 3.34 16.76
C LEU A 147 51.14 2.83 18.20
N LEU A 148 51.19 1.51 18.36
CA LEU A 148 51.67 0.90 19.60
C LEU A 148 53.12 1.36 19.76
N SER A 149 53.33 2.37 20.61
CA SER A 149 54.65 2.70 21.12
C SER A 149 55.10 1.50 21.93
N SER A 150 55.92 0.62 21.34
CA SER A 150 56.77 -0.29 22.10
C SER A 150 57.68 0.58 22.95
N ARG A 151 57.30 0.80 24.22
CA ARG A 151 58.26 1.25 25.22
C ARG A 151 59.23 0.09 25.41
N ASP A 152 60.42 0.29 24.88
CA ASP A 152 61.58 -0.55 25.12
C ASP A 152 61.88 -0.67 26.62
N LYS A 153 62.48 -1.82 26.91
CA LYS A 153 62.95 -2.40 28.18
C LYS A 153 63.44 -1.42 29.25
#